data_AF-A0A822Y221-F1
#
_entry.id   AF-A0A822Y221-F1
#
_cell.length_a   1.000
_cell.length_b   1.000
_cell.length_c   1.000
_cell.angle_alpha   90.00
_cell.angle_beta   90.00
_cell.angle_gamma   90.00
#
_symmetry.space_group_name_H-M   'P 1'
#
loop_
_entity.id
_entity.type
_entity.pdbx_description
1 polymer ?
#
loop_
_entity_poly.entity_id
_entity_poly.type
_entity_poly.pdbx_seq_one_letter_code
_entity_poly.pdbx_strand_id
1 'polypeptide(L)' 'MKAVSGSLVSYKPMSPSKAASVLSSFTSVDTGESQTVSAYLRRACASFNELVRFYRELKTGR' A
#
# COMPACT_ATOMS: atom_id res chain seq x y z
N MET A 1 13.23 -22.19 -10.87
CA MET A 1 13.26 -20.93 -10.09
C MET A 1 13.91 -21.23 -8.75
N LYS A 2 14.94 -20.48 -8.33
CA LYS A 2 15.45 -20.57 -6.95
C LYS A 2 14.51 -19.80 -6.03
N ALA A 3 14.18 -20.36 -4.87
CA ALA A 3 13.39 -19.66 -3.87
C ALA A 3 14.20 -18.49 -3.31
N VAL A 4 13.64 -17.28 -3.38
CA VAL A 4 14.19 -16.11 -2.70
C VAL A 4 13.68 -16.15 -1.26
N SER A 5 14.58 -16.27 -0.29
CA SER A 5 14.28 -16.16 1.13
C SER A 5 14.74 -14.82 1.68
N GLY A 6 13.92 -14.18 2.50
CA GLY A 6 14.26 -12.95 3.20
C GLY A 6 13.82 -13.01 4.66
N SER A 7 14.48 -12.23 5.52
CA SER A 7 14.13 -12.06 6.93
C SER A 7 13.89 -10.58 7.25
N LEU A 8 13.07 -10.31 8.26
CA LEU A 8 12.80 -8.94 8.71
C LEU A 8 14.00 -8.42 9.51
N VAL A 9 14.71 -7.43 8.96
CA VAL A 9 15.87 -6.80 9.63
C VAL A 9 15.45 -5.60 10.47
N SER A 10 14.47 -4.81 10.01
CA SER A 10 13.94 -3.66 10.74
C SER A 10 12.55 -3.28 10.25
N TYR A 11 11.77 -2.61 11.09
CA TYR A 11 10.49 -2.01 10.70
C TYR A 11 10.27 -0.68 11.42
N LYS A 12 9.51 0.21 10.78
CA LYS A 12 9.09 1.49 11.36
C LYS A 12 7.58 1.65 11.16
N PRO A 13 6.79 1.85 12.22
CA PRO A 13 5.38 2.17 12.10
C PRO A 13 5.16 3.46 11.29
N MET A 14 4.09 3.50 10.50
CA MET A 14 3.69 4.70 9.75
C MET A 14 2.18 4.92 9.80
N SER A 15 1.76 6.16 9.56
CA SER A 15 0.33 6.50 9.54
C SER A 15 -0.36 5.92 8.29
N PRO A 16 -1.66 5.61 8.35
CA PRO A 16 -2.41 5.10 7.20
C PRO A 16 -2.32 6.03 5.99
N SER A 17 -2.40 7.34 6.20
CA SER A 17 -2.28 8.34 5.13
C SER A 17 -0.91 8.28 4.45
N LYS A 18 0.16 8.07 5.22
CA LYS A 18 1.51 7.95 4.65
C LYS A 18 1.67 6.64 3.88
N ALA A 19 1.12 5.54 4.40
CA ALA A 19 1.10 4.25 3.73
C ALA A 19 0.37 4.32 2.38
N ALA A 20 -0.83 4.92 2.34
CA ALA A 20 -1.60 5.10 1.11
C ALA A 20 -0.85 5.95 0.07
N SER A 21 -0.22 7.04 0.51
CA SER A 21 0.60 7.89 -0.37
C SER A 21 1.79 7.14 -0.97
N VAL A 22 2.53 6.36 -0.17
CA VAL A 22 3.66 5.56 -0.65
C VAL A 22 3.20 4.53 -1.67
N LEU A 23 2.09 3.83 -1.40
CA LEU A 23 1.56 2.83 -2.31
C LEU A 23 1.08 3.45 -3.63
N SER A 24 0.39 4.59 -3.57
CA SER A 24 -0.05 5.32 -4.76
C SER A 24 1.14 5.72 -5.64
N SER A 25 2.20 6.27 -5.05
CA SER A 25 3.43 6.60 -5.79
C SER A 25 4.08 5.36 -6.39
N PHE A 26 4.15 4.26 -5.63
CA PHE A 26 4.71 3.00 -6.12
C PHE A 26 3.94 2.48 -7.35
N THR A 27 2.61 2.49 -7.32
CA THR A 27 1.79 2.05 -8.46
C THR A 27 1.80 2.97 -9.68
N SER A 28 2.36 4.17 -9.56
CA SER A 28 2.47 5.14 -10.66
C SER A 28 3.74 4.96 -11.49
N VAL A 29 4.73 4.25 -10.96
CA VAL A 29 5.97 3.93 -11.66
C VAL A 29 5.76 2.65 -12.45
N ASP A 30 6.17 2.64 -13.72
CA ASP A 30 6.22 1.41 -14.51
C ASP A 30 7.39 0.55 -14.02
N THR A 31 7.09 -0.58 -13.38
CA THR A 31 8.13 -1.49 -12.85
C THR A 31 8.34 -2.72 -13.73
N GLY A 32 7.73 -2.76 -14.92
CA GLY A 32 7.77 -3.92 -15.80
C GLY A 32 7.07 -5.15 -15.21
N GLU A 33 6.14 -4.96 -14.28
CA GLU A 33 5.43 -6.05 -13.61
C GLU A 33 4.37 -6.70 -14.51
N SER A 34 4.01 -7.95 -14.19
CA SER A 34 2.88 -8.61 -14.86
C SER A 34 1.57 -7.86 -14.58
N GLN A 35 0.66 -7.84 -15.57
CA GLN A 35 -0.66 -7.22 -15.48
C GLN A 35 -1.45 -7.67 -14.24
N THR A 36 -1.28 -8.93 -13.81
CA THR A 36 -1.94 -9.46 -12.61
C THR A 36 -1.43 -8.78 -11.34
N VAL A 37 -0.12 -8.58 -11.25
CA VAL A 37 0.53 -7.90 -10.12
C VAL A 37 0.11 -6.43 -10.10
N SER A 38 0.10 -5.77 -11.26
CA SER A 38 -0.35 -4.37 -11.37
C SER A 38 -1.82 -4.20 -10.92
N ALA A 39 -2.71 -5.11 -11.33
CA ALA A 39 -4.11 -5.10 -10.89
C ALA A 39 -4.26 -5.33 -9.37
N TYR A 40 -3.47 -6.24 -8.79
CA TYR A 40 -3.44 -6.46 -7.35
C TYR A 40 -2.98 -5.21 -6.59
N LEU A 41 -1.88 -4.58 -7.03
CA LEU A 41 -1.35 -3.38 -6.40
C LEU A 41 -2.34 -2.21 -6.46
N ARG A 42 -3.01 -2.00 -7.60
CA ARG A 42 -4.07 -0.99 -7.74
C ARG A 42 -5.24 -1.24 -6.78
N ARG A 43 -5.66 -2.50 -6.63
CA ARG A 43 -6.72 -2.89 -5.69
C ARG A 43 -6.30 -2.65 -4.24
N ALA A 44 -5.06 -3.00 -3.89
CA ALA A 44 -4.51 -2.71 -2.57
C ALA A 44 -4.47 -1.19 -2.29
N CYS A 45 -4.08 -0.38 -3.29
CA CYS A 45 -4.07 1.07 -3.18
C CYS A 45 -5.47 1.63 -2.88
N ALA A 46 -6.49 1.13 -3.58
CA ALA A 46 -7.87 1.52 -3.34
C ALA A 46 -8.32 1.19 -1.90
N SER A 47 -8.00 -0.02 -1.41
CA SER A 47 -8.34 -0.41 -0.02
C SER A 47 -7.67 0.48 1.03
N PHE A 48 -6.40 0.87 0.82
CA PHE A 48 -5.71 1.80 1.73
C PHE A 48 -6.33 3.20 1.71
N ASN A 49 -6.76 3.69 0.55
CA ASN A 49 -7.47 4.96 0.46
C ASN A 49 -8.79 4.93 1.24
N GLU A 50 -9.55 3.85 1.16
CA GLU A 50 -10.78 3.67 1.95
C GLU A 50 -10.48 3.59 3.45
N LEU A 51 -9.39 2.91 3.86
CA LEU A 51 -8.96 2.90 5.25
C LEU A 51 -8.62 4.32 5.76
N VAL A 52 -7.99 5.15 4.93
CA VAL A 52 -7.71 6.55 5.27
C VAL A 52 -9.01 7.35 5.43
N ARG A 53 -10.00 7.12 4.56
CA ARG A 53 -11.33 7.77 4.66
C ARG A 53 -12.03 7.37 5.97
N PHE A 54 -12.10 6.08 6.26
CA PHE A 54 -12.66 5.57 7.51
C PHE A 54 -11.97 6.19 8.74
N TYR A 55 -10.65 6.31 8.73
CA TYR A 55 -9.90 6.93 9.82
C TYR A 55 -10.21 8.43 10.00
N ARG A 56 -10.54 9.14 8.91
CA ARG A 56 -10.99 10.53 8.97
C ARG A 56 -12.40 10.62 9.56
N GLU A 57 -13.32 9.77 9.10
CA GLU A 57 -14.69 9.70 9.60
C GLU A 57 -14.75 9.44 11.11
N LEU A 58 -13.92 8.51 11.60
CA LEU A 58 -13.77 8.25 13.04
C LEU A 58 -13.26 9.46 13.84
N LYS A 59 -12.45 10.33 13.23
CA LYS A 59 -11.94 11.53 13.89
C LYS A 59 -12.93 12.69 13.86
N THR A 60 -13.77 12.78 12.82
CA THR A 60 -14.77 13.84 12.66
C THR A 60 -16.07 13.54 13.41
N GLY A 61 -16.37 12.27 13.68
CA GLY A 61 -17.54 11.83 14.44
C GLY A 61 -17.38 11.88 15.97
N ARG A 62 -16.53 12.78 16.49
CA ARG A 62 -16.35 13.04 17.92
C ARG A 62 -16.94 14.38 18.32
#